data_AF-A0A0K9NL19-F1
#
_entry.id   AF-A0A0K9NL19-F1
#
_cell.length_a   1.000
_cell.length_b   1.000
_cell.length_c   1.000
_cell.angle_alpha   90.00
_cell.angle_beta   90.00
_cell.angle_gamma   90.00
#
_symmetry.space_group_name_H-M   'P 1'
#
loop_
_entity.id
_entity.type
_entity.pdbx_description
1 polymer ?
#
loop_
_entity_poly.entity_id
_entity_poly.type
_entity_poly.pdbx_seq_one_letter_code
_entity_poly.pdbx_strand_id
1 'polypeptide(L)'
;MPLGLIMGVGRKMMRLKRTSSLLILSSKRAPRNYYKGKNCKSTGFHTRKGGYVVMNEKLPRYIVPDLTGFKLKPYVAQCGREVAMTTTETADGAK
;
A
#
# COMPACT_ATOMS: atom_id res chain seq x y z
N MET A 1 25.26 -50.84 -6.04
CA MET A 1 24.19 -49.81 -6.08
C MET A 1 24.39 -48.60 -5.12
N PRO A 2 25.60 -48.16 -4.70
CA PRO A 2 25.72 -47.00 -3.80
C PRO A 2 25.65 -45.64 -4.53
N LEU A 3 26.09 -45.60 -5.79
CA LEU A 3 26.23 -44.35 -6.55
C LEU A 3 24.88 -43.70 -6.88
N GLY A 4 23.85 -44.50 -7.17
CA GLY A 4 22.49 -44.01 -7.41
C GLY A 4 21.85 -43.38 -6.17
N LEU A 5 22.15 -43.91 -4.98
CA LEU A 5 21.67 -43.38 -3.71
C LEU A 5 22.34 -42.04 -3.37
N ILE A 6 23.67 -41.97 -3.55
CA ILE A 6 24.47 -40.74 -3.33
C ILE A 6 24.04 -39.64 -4.30
N MET A 7 23.86 -39.96 -5.58
CA MET A 7 23.37 -39.01 -6.59
C MET A 7 21.91 -38.59 -6.39
N GLY A 8 21.08 -39.44 -5.79
CA GLY A 8 19.69 -39.15 -5.45
C GLY A 8 19.57 -38.19 -4.26
N VAL A 9 20.32 -38.44 -3.19
CA VAL A 9 20.34 -37.59 -1.98
C VAL A 9 20.99 -36.24 -2.27
N GLY A 10 22.13 -36.23 -2.99
CA GLY A 10 22.83 -34.99 -3.36
C GLY A 10 21.97 -34.05 -4.21
N ARG A 11 21.20 -34.58 -5.18
CA ARG A 11 20.29 -33.76 -6.00
C ARG A 11 19.09 -33.22 -5.22
N LYS A 12 18.55 -33.97 -4.26
CA LYS A 12 17.43 -33.53 -3.42
C LYS A 12 17.85 -32.40 -2.49
N MET A 13 19.05 -32.49 -1.93
CA MET A 13 19.61 -31.49 -1.01
C MET A 13 20.07 -30.21 -1.72
N MET A 14 20.60 -30.31 -2.95
CA MET A 14 21.03 -29.14 -3.75
C MET A 14 19.88 -28.39 -4.44
N ARG A 15 18.74 -29.04 -4.73
CA ARG A 15 17.58 -28.38 -5.36
C ARG A 15 16.64 -27.70 -4.36
N LEU A 16 16.72 -28.06 -3.08
CA LEU A 16 15.91 -27.42 -2.05
C LEU A 16 16.65 -26.18 -1.53
N LYS A 17 16.24 -25.00 -1.97
CA LYS A 17 16.70 -23.75 -1.33
C LYS A 17 16.37 -23.84 0.16
N ARG A 18 17.30 -23.43 1.03
CA ARG A 18 17.05 -23.31 2.47
C ARG A 18 15.78 -22.50 2.67
N THR A 19 14.92 -22.92 3.59
CA THR A 19 13.66 -22.23 3.87
C THR A 19 13.87 -20.76 4.26
N SER A 20 14.99 -20.46 4.92
CA SER A 20 15.41 -19.09 5.27
C SER A 20 15.85 -18.22 4.10
N SER A 21 16.23 -18.79 2.95
CA SER A 21 16.59 -18.03 1.74
C SER A 21 15.42 -17.86 0.77
N LEU A 22 14.25 -18.42 1.09
CA LEU A 22 13.04 -18.25 0.29
C LEU A 22 12.38 -16.92 0.65
N LEU A 23 12.20 -16.07 -0.36
CA LEU A 23 11.39 -14.87 -0.25
C LEU A 23 9.91 -15.24 -0.09
N ILE A 24 9.16 -14.33 0.55
CA ILE A 24 7.70 -14.47 0.71
C ILE A 24 7.04 -14.73 -0.65
N LEU A 25 6.19 -15.76 -0.68
CA LEU A 25 5.40 -16.08 -1.87
C LEU A 25 4.48 -14.91 -2.24
N SER A 26 4.46 -14.63 -3.54
CA SER A 26 3.62 -13.62 -4.18
C SER A 26 2.85 -14.30 -5.30
N SER A 27 1.71 -13.73 -5.69
CA SER A 27 0.83 -14.26 -6.75
C SER A 27 1.54 -14.50 -8.09
N LYS A 28 2.69 -13.88 -8.33
CA LYS A 28 3.50 -14.05 -9.56
C LYS A 28 4.57 -15.15 -9.48
N ARG A 29 4.93 -15.60 -8.27
CA ARG A 29 6.01 -16.59 -8.06
C ARG A 29 5.49 -17.98 -7.72
N ALA A 30 4.22 -18.08 -7.37
CA ALA A 30 3.59 -19.28 -6.86
C ALA A 30 2.91 -20.09 -7.99
N PRO A 31 2.61 -21.38 -7.78
CA PRO A 31 1.94 -22.22 -8.76
C PRO A 31 0.51 -21.73 -9.09
N ARG A 32 -0.07 -22.31 -10.15
CA ARG A 32 -1.47 -22.06 -10.55
C ARG A 32 -2.40 -22.27 -9.34
N ASN A 33 -3.40 -21.39 -9.19
CA ASN A 33 -4.35 -21.33 -8.07
C ASN A 33 -3.82 -20.72 -6.75
N TYR A 34 -2.59 -20.21 -6.70
CA TYR A 34 -2.15 -19.40 -5.56
C TYR A 34 -2.69 -17.96 -5.66
N TYR A 35 -3.81 -17.70 -5.00
CA TYR A 35 -4.42 -16.37 -4.93
C TYR A 35 -4.00 -15.64 -3.65
N LYS A 36 -3.18 -14.59 -3.80
CA LYS A 36 -2.76 -13.73 -2.69
C LYS A 36 -2.95 -12.26 -3.06
N GLY A 37 -3.79 -11.57 -2.28
CA GLY A 37 -4.05 -10.15 -2.41
C GLY A 37 -2.92 -9.25 -1.87
N LYS A 38 -3.13 -7.94 -1.96
CA LYS A 38 -2.20 -6.89 -1.49
C LYS A 38 -2.80 -6.04 -0.36
N ASN A 39 -3.68 -6.63 0.44
CA ASN A 39 -4.37 -5.96 1.54
C ASN A 39 -5.15 -4.69 1.14
N CYS A 40 -5.54 -4.58 -0.14
CA CYS A 40 -6.42 -3.52 -0.60
C CYS A 40 -7.82 -3.72 0.02
N LYS A 41 -8.48 -2.61 0.38
CA LYS A 41 -9.85 -2.63 0.87
C LYS A 41 -10.80 -3.05 -0.25
N SER A 42 -11.88 -3.75 0.10
CA SER A 42 -12.85 -4.21 -0.90
C SER A 42 -13.76 -3.07 -1.37
N THR A 43 -13.99 -3.00 -2.67
CA THR A 43 -14.90 -2.02 -3.30
C THR A 43 -16.34 -2.55 -3.39
N GLY A 44 -16.57 -3.81 -3.02
CA GLY A 44 -17.80 -4.53 -3.28
C GLY A 44 -17.79 -5.94 -2.69
N PHE A 45 -18.55 -6.86 -3.27
CA PHE A 45 -18.61 -8.26 -2.85
C PHE A 45 -18.73 -9.25 -4.03
N HIS A 46 -18.38 -10.51 -3.79
CA HIS A 46 -18.52 -11.59 -4.77
C HIS A 46 -19.91 -12.21 -4.69
N THR A 47 -20.58 -12.36 -5.82
CA THR A 47 -21.88 -13.03 -5.95
C THR A 47 -21.73 -14.54 -5.87
N ARG A 48 -22.84 -15.24 -5.59
CA ARG A 48 -22.88 -16.71 -5.52
C ARG A 48 -22.40 -17.41 -6.79
N LYS A 49 -22.55 -16.77 -7.96
CA LYS A 49 -22.14 -17.29 -9.27
C LYS A 49 -20.75 -16.78 -9.72
N GLY A 50 -19.94 -16.26 -8.81
CA GLY A 50 -18.56 -15.84 -9.10
C GLY A 50 -18.41 -14.48 -9.79
N GLY A 51 -19.49 -13.76 -10.08
CA GLY A 51 -19.44 -12.35 -10.48
C GLY A 51 -19.08 -11.43 -9.31
N TYR A 52 -18.70 -10.19 -9.59
CA TYR A 52 -18.38 -9.17 -8.57
C TYR A 52 -19.33 -7.98 -8.71
N VAL A 53 -19.91 -7.53 -7.59
CA VAL A 53 -20.78 -6.35 -7.54
C VAL A 53 -20.06 -5.23 -6.80
N VAL A 54 -19.86 -4.10 -7.48
CA VAL A 54 -19.21 -2.90 -6.94
C VAL A 54 -20.24 -2.05 -6.20
N MET A 55 -19.86 -1.53 -5.03
CA MET A 55 -20.71 -0.67 -4.20
C MET A 55 -20.20 0.77 -4.23
N ASN A 56 -21.04 1.70 -4.67
CA ASN A 56 -20.68 3.11 -4.79
C ASN A 56 -20.30 3.78 -3.46
N GLU A 57 -20.78 3.24 -2.34
CA GLU A 57 -20.46 3.71 -0.99
C GLU A 57 -19.04 3.34 -0.56
N LYS A 58 -18.51 2.22 -1.06
CA LYS A 58 -17.16 1.73 -0.74
C LYS A 58 -16.09 2.34 -1.64
N LEU A 59 -16.50 3.04 -2.70
CA LEU A 59 -15.58 3.70 -3.61
C LEU A 59 -15.08 5.00 -2.96
N PRO A 60 -13.75 5.22 -2.85
CA PRO A 60 -13.22 6.47 -2.34
C PRO A 60 -13.59 7.61 -3.30
N ARG A 61 -14.21 8.67 -2.77
CA ARG A 61 -14.54 9.89 -3.53
C ARG A 61 -13.58 10.99 -3.14
N TYR A 62 -12.71 11.37 -4.08
CA TYR A 62 -11.80 12.50 -3.89
C TYR A 62 -12.52 13.78 -4.31
N ILE A 63 -12.73 14.69 -3.36
CA ILE A 63 -13.29 16.01 -3.63
C ILE A 63 -12.11 16.91 -4.01
N VAL A 64 -11.89 17.07 -5.30
CA VAL A 64 -10.82 17.92 -5.83
C VAL A 64 -11.40 19.32 -6.04
N PRO A 65 -10.92 20.35 -5.31
CA PRO A 65 -11.37 21.72 -5.51
C PRO A 65 -10.79 22.32 -6.80
N ASP A 66 -11.46 23.34 -7.32
CA ASP A 66 -10.90 24.16 -8.41
C ASP A 66 -9.82 25.09 -7.85
N LEU A 67 -8.70 25.17 -8.55
CA LEU A 67 -7.51 25.93 -8.16
C LEU A 67 -7.20 27.07 -9.15
N THR A 68 -8.11 27.40 -10.07
CA THR A 68 -7.92 28.54 -10.99
C THR A 68 -7.75 29.84 -10.20
N GLY A 69 -6.63 30.54 -10.39
CA GLY A 69 -6.32 31.79 -9.70
C GLY A 69 -5.72 31.64 -8.29
N PHE A 70 -5.35 30.43 -7.86
CA PHE A 70 -4.75 30.20 -6.55
C PHE A 70 -3.32 30.78 -6.47
N LYS A 71 -3.11 31.74 -5.56
CA LYS A 71 -1.85 32.48 -5.44
C LYS A 71 -0.73 31.69 -4.76
N LEU A 72 -1.08 30.68 -3.96
CA LEU A 72 -0.13 29.90 -3.19
C LEU A 72 0.56 28.86 -4.08
N LYS A 73 1.86 28.70 -3.87
CA LYS A 73 2.72 27.73 -4.54
C LYS A 73 3.17 26.66 -3.53
N PRO A 74 3.57 25.45 -3.97
CA PRO A 74 4.00 24.38 -3.05
C PRO A 74 5.27 24.72 -2.25
N TYR A 75 6.01 25.75 -2.67
CA TYR A 75 7.22 26.21 -2.01
C TYR A 75 7.15 27.70 -1.70
N VAL A 76 7.87 28.09 -0.65
CA VAL A 76 8.00 29.47 -0.17
C VAL A 76 9.37 30.01 -0.59
N ALA A 77 9.48 31.33 -0.73
CA ALA A 77 10.76 31.99 -0.92
C ALA A 77 11.63 31.88 0.35
N GLN A 78 12.93 31.65 0.19
CA GLN A 78 13.87 31.55 1.32
C GLN A 78 14.01 32.86 2.13
N CYS A 79 13.67 34.00 1.53
CA CYS A 79 13.76 35.31 2.16
C CYS A 79 12.50 35.69 2.95
N GLY A 80 11.92 34.74 3.69
CA GLY A 80 10.78 35.00 4.57
C GLY A 80 11.23 35.68 5.86
N ARG A 81 10.60 36.79 6.24
CA ARG A 81 10.83 37.45 7.53
C ARG A 81 10.32 36.55 8.67
N GLU A 82 11.12 36.36 9.72
CA GLU A 82 10.66 35.64 10.91
C GLU A 82 9.52 36.43 11.57
N VAL A 83 8.40 35.75 11.80
CA VAL A 83 7.25 36.33 12.50
C VAL A 83 7.37 35.94 13.96
N ALA A 84 7.71 36.91 14.83
CA ALA A 84 7.63 36.72 16.28
C ALA A 84 6.16 36.53 16.69
N MET A 85 5.88 35.47 17.45
CA MET A 85 4.53 35.16 17.94
C MET A 85 4.04 36.29 18.86
N THR A 86 3.13 37.13 18.40
CA THR A 86 2.30 37.96 19.29
C THR A 86 1.18 37.08 19.83
N THR A 87 1.28 36.71 21.11
CA THR A 87 0.21 36.16 21.92
C THR A 87 -1.00 37.10 21.82
N THR A 88 -2.05 36.71 21.10
CA THR A 88 -3.32 37.43 21.18
C THR A 88 -3.94 37.10 22.53
N GLU A 89 -3.69 37.95 23.52
CA GLU A 89 -4.49 38.03 24.73
C GLU A 89 -5.94 38.25 24.31
N THR A 90 -6.82 37.34 24.72
CA THR A 90 -8.26 37.52 24.73
C THR A 90 -8.58 38.71 25.65
N ALA A 91 -8.84 39.88 25.07
CA ALA A 91 -9.44 41.00 25.77
C ALA A 91 -10.98 40.87 25.76
N ASP A 92 -11.51 40.81 26.99
CA ASP A 92 -12.88 40.87 27.45
C ASP A 92 -13.92 41.68 26.65
N GLY A 93 -15.18 41.24 26.78
CA GLY A 93 -16.17 42.11 27.41
C GLY A 93 -17.29 42.69 26.54
N ALA A 94 -18.48 42.12 26.73
CA ALA A 94 -19.77 42.79 26.88
C ALA A 94 -20.16 43.94 25.92
N LYS A 95 -21.14 43.65 25.06
CA LYS A 95 -22.48 44.28 25.06
C LYS A 95 -23.48 43.41 24.33
#